data_AF-R7S0H3-F1
#
_entry.id   AF-R7S0H3-F1
#
_cell.length_a   1.000
_cell.length_b   1.000
_cell.length_c   1.000
_cell.angle_alpha   90.00
_cell.angle_beta   90.00
_cell.angle_gamma   90.00
#
_symmetry.space_group_name_H-M   'P 1'
#
loop_
_entity.id
_entity.type
_entity.pdbx_description
1 polymer ?
#
loop_
_entity_poly.entity_id
_entity_poly.type
_entity_poly.pdbx_seq_one_letter_code
_entity_poly.pdbx_strand_id
1 'polypeptide(L)'
;FFVFDADGYYYINIQFCACGFRAHREQLLESGWYPASVERPRTAFTFCFLDTFHQLTLQGKITLHDFYSSVVQWTNNTGIFPPIVRDRNSD
;
A
#
# COMPACT_ATOMS: atom_id res chain seq x y z
N PHE A 1 -0.20 9.03 -4.44
CA PHE A 1 0.19 7.61 -4.33
C PHE A 1 -0.20 7.13 -2.96
N PHE A 2 -0.84 5.96 -2.82
CA PHE A 2 -1.25 5.45 -1.52
C PHE A 2 -0.17 4.55 -0.92
N VAL A 3 0.26 4.83 0.30
CA VAL A 3 1.19 3.97 1.04
C VAL A 3 0.48 3.43 2.27
N PHE A 4 0.38 2.12 2.37
CA PHE A 4 -0.21 1.43 3.51
C PHE A 4 0.89 1.03 4.49
N ASP A 5 0.68 1.34 5.75
CA ASP A 5 1.54 1.00 6.88
C ASP A 5 0.74 0.26 7.96
N ALA A 6 1.44 -0.30 8.95
CA ALA A 6 0.80 -0.98 10.07
C ALA A 6 -0.22 -0.07 10.79
N ASP A 7 0.06 1.23 10.86
CA ASP A 7 -0.75 2.22 11.58
C ASP A 7 -1.89 2.85 10.75
N GLY A 8 -1.95 2.59 9.45
CA GLY A 8 -2.91 3.28 8.58
C GLY A 8 -2.46 3.37 7.13
N TYR A 9 -3.04 4.31 6.38
CA TYR A 9 -2.58 4.64 5.04
C TYR A 9 -2.37 6.14 4.85
N TYR A 10 -1.45 6.48 3.96
CA TYR A 10 -1.06 7.86 3.67
C TYR A 10 -1.16 8.14 2.18
N TYR A 11 -1.64 9.32 1.83
CA TYR A 11 -1.58 9.83 0.47
C TYR A 11 -0.34 10.69 0.31
N ILE A 12 0.63 10.20 -0.46
CA ILE A 12 1.94 10.84 -0.66
C ILE A 12 2.14 11.18 -2.14
N ASN A 13 2.72 12.35 -2.42
CA ASN A 13 3.18 12.69 -3.75
C ASN A 13 4.59 12.14 -3.97
N ILE A 14 4.75 11.21 -4.90
CA ILE A 14 6.03 10.57 -5.20
C ILE A 14 6.58 11.15 -6.50
N GLN A 15 7.85 11.54 -6.47
CA GLN A 15 8.62 11.92 -7.65
C GLN A 15 9.65 10.81 -7.90
N PHE A 16 9.41 9.99 -8.93
CA PHE A 16 10.38 8.97 -9.34
C PHE A 16 11.60 9.65 -9.97
N CYS A 17 12.79 9.19 -9.62
CA CYS A 17 14.02 9.63 -10.26
C CYS A 17 14.03 9.16 -11.71
N ALA A 18 14.34 10.07 -12.64
CA ALA A 18 14.61 9.74 -14.03
C ALA A 18 16.11 9.40 -14.26
N CYS A 19 16.87 9.15 -13.19
CA CYS A 19 18.28 8.83 -13.26
C CYS A 19 18.49 7.38 -13.74
N GLY A 20 18.84 7.23 -15.02
CA GLY A 20 19.15 5.94 -15.64
C GLY A 20 17.91 5.10 -16.00
N PHE A 21 18.13 3.87 -16.45
CA PHE A 21 17.08 2.91 -16.83
C PHE A 21 16.50 2.13 -15.63
N ARG A 22 16.28 2.81 -14.50
CA ARG A 22 15.76 2.19 -13.28
C ARG A 22 14.24 2.09 -13.33
N ALA A 23 13.70 0.90 -13.05
CA ALA A 23 12.25 0.73 -13.01
C ALA A 23 11.65 1.40 -11.77
N HIS A 24 10.42 1.91 -11.85
CA HIS A 24 9.74 2.51 -10.68
C HIS A 24 9.66 1.54 -9.49
N ARG A 25 9.48 0.23 -9.74
CA ARG A 25 9.48 -0.80 -8.70
C ARG A 25 10.79 -0.84 -7.91
N GLU A 26 11.93 -0.65 -8.58
CA GLU A 26 13.26 -0.74 -7.95
C GLU A 26 13.45 0.44 -7.01
N GLN A 27 13.06 1.63 -7.46
CA GLN A 27 13.11 2.84 -6.63
C GLN A 27 12.20 2.74 -5.40
N LEU A 28 11.02 2.12 -5.53
CA LEU A 28 10.12 1.87 -4.39
C LEU A 28 10.72 0.87 -3.40
N LEU A 29 11.30 -0.23 -3.90
CA LEU A 29 11.93 -1.24 -3.05
C LEU A 29 13.16 -0.69 -2.32
N GLU A 30 13.97 0.13 -3.01
CA GLU A 30 15.08 0.87 -2.40
C GLU A 30 14.60 1.82 -1.28
N SER A 31 13.39 2.37 -1.39
CA SER A 31 12.77 3.21 -0.35
C SER A 31 12.00 2.42 0.71
N GLY A 32 12.08 1.09 0.72
CA GLY A 32 11.39 0.25 1.71
C GLY A 32 9.89 0.05 1.45
N TRP A 33 9.42 0.34 0.23
CA TRP A 33 8.01 0.25 -0.15
C TRP A 33 7.79 -0.84 -1.19
N TYR A 34 6.96 -1.82 -0.86
CA TYR A 34 6.60 -2.91 -1.73
C TYR A 34 5.41 -2.52 -2.63
N PRO A 35 5.58 -2.41 -3.95
CA PRO A 35 4.50 -1.99 -4.84
C PRO A 35 3.38 -3.02 -4.91
N ALA A 36 2.13 -2.55 -4.94
CA ALA A 36 0.96 -3.41 -5.14
C ALA A 36 0.83 -3.94 -6.59
N SER A 37 1.45 -3.25 -7.55
CA SER A 37 1.46 -3.61 -8.97
C SER A 37 2.84 -3.31 -9.58
N VAL A 38 3.31 -4.20 -10.44
CA VAL A 38 4.62 -4.10 -11.09
C VAL A 38 4.62 -3.09 -12.23
N GLU A 39 3.55 -3.03 -13.02
CA GLU A 39 3.47 -2.19 -14.23
C GLU A 39 3.08 -0.75 -13.92
N ARG A 40 2.09 -0.56 -13.03
CA ARG A 40 1.56 0.77 -12.68
C ARG A 40 1.34 0.86 -11.17
N PRO A 41 2.41 1.04 -10.37
CA PRO A 41 2.26 1.21 -8.94
C PRO A 41 1.54 2.53 -8.66
N ARG A 42 0.28 2.45 -8.21
CA ARG A 42 -0.46 3.57 -7.59
C ARG A 42 -0.52 3.44 -6.06
N THR A 43 -0.20 2.24 -5.58
CA THR A 43 -0.26 1.82 -4.19
C THR A 43 1.02 1.05 -3.86
N ALA A 44 1.56 1.27 -2.66
CA ALA A 44 2.59 0.42 -2.08
C ALA A 44 2.26 0.10 -0.61
N PHE A 45 2.93 -0.92 -0.10
CA PHE A 45 2.85 -1.37 1.28
C PHE A 45 4.24 -1.21 1.90
N THR A 46 4.32 -0.73 3.14
CA THR A 46 5.57 -0.77 3.89
C THR A 46 5.89 -2.22 4.27
N PHE A 47 7.16 -2.51 4.55
CA PHE A 47 7.54 -3.80 5.13
C PHE A 47 6.89 -4.03 6.50
N CYS A 48 6.71 -2.99 7.30
CA CYS A 48 5.98 -3.07 8.58
C CYS A 48 4.53 -3.57 8.40
N PHE A 49 3.82 -3.08 7.38
CA PHE A 49 2.48 -3.59 7.04
C PHE A 49 2.53 -5.09 6.68
N LEU A 50 3.48 -5.49 5.84
CA LEU A 50 3.64 -6.88 5.40
C LEU A 50 4.00 -7.82 6.55
N ASP A 51 4.91 -7.41 7.43
CA ASP A 51 5.32 -8.17 8.60
C ASP A 51 4.17 -8.34 9.59
N THR A 52 3.42 -7.25 9.84
CA THR A 52 2.22 -7.29 10.70
C THR A 52 1.18 -8.24 10.13
N PHE A 53 0.90 -8.13 8.83
CA PHE A 53 -0.01 -9.04 8.15
C PHE A 53 0.44 -10.49 8.27
N HIS A 54 1.74 -10.76 8.03
CA HIS A 54 2.30 -12.10 8.12
C HIS A 54 2.13 -12.71 9.52
N GLN A 55 2.43 -11.96 10.59
CA GLN A 55 2.23 -12.40 11.98
C GLN A 55 0.76 -12.70 12.28
N LEU A 56 -0.15 -11.84 11.83
CA LEU A 56 -1.59 -12.02 12.05
C LEU A 56 -2.15 -13.23 11.30
N THR A 57 -1.68 -13.49 10.08
CA THR A 57 -2.09 -14.69 9.32
C THR A 57 -1.59 -15.97 9.99
N LEU A 58 -0.38 -15.97 10.57
CA LEU A 58 0.15 -17.12 11.31
C LEU A 58 -0.64 -17.44 12.58
N GLN A 59 -1.09 -16.41 13.31
CA GLN A 59 -1.77 -16.59 14.60
C GLN A 59 -3.28 -16.80 14.50
N GLY A 60 -3.96 -16.09 13.58
CA GLY A 60 -5.41 -15.95 13.61
C GLY A 60 -6.16 -16.35 12.35
N LYS A 61 -5.48 -16.83 11.29
CA LYS A 61 -6.07 -17.03 9.95
C LYS A 61 -6.79 -15.78 9.41
N ILE A 62 -6.28 -14.59 9.70
CA ILE A 62 -6.83 -13.34 9.17
C ILE A 62 -6.54 -13.27 7.67
N THR A 63 -7.54 -12.90 6.88
CA THR A 63 -7.37 -12.70 5.44
C THR A 63 -6.74 -11.34 5.15
N LEU A 64 -6.03 -11.23 4.02
CA LEU A 64 -5.46 -9.95 3.59
C LEU A 64 -6.53 -8.86 3.43
N HIS A 65 -7.73 -9.25 2.97
CA HIS A 65 -8.84 -8.33 2.79
C HIS A 65 -9.31 -7.73 4.11
N ASP A 66 -9.43 -8.56 5.16
CA ASP A 66 -9.91 -8.11 6.47
C ASP A 66 -8.89 -7.20 7.15
N PHE A 67 -7.60 -7.56 7.10
CA PHE A 67 -6.52 -6.73 7.62
C PHE A 67 -6.40 -5.40 6.87
N TYR A 68 -6.49 -5.42 5.53
CA TYR A 68 -6.54 -4.20 4.73
C TYR A 68 -7.73 -3.31 5.14
N SER A 69 -8.91 -3.90 5.29
CA SER A 69 -10.13 -3.18 5.68
C SER A 69 -10.00 -2.54 7.06
N SER A 70 -9.39 -3.25 8.03
CA SER A 70 -9.15 -2.69 9.36
C SER A 70 -8.19 -1.50 9.33
N VAL A 71 -7.13 -1.56 8.52
CA VAL A 71 -6.18 -0.44 8.36
C VAL A 71 -6.84 0.78 7.70
N VAL A 72 -7.70 0.56 6.71
CA VAL A 72 -8.51 1.65 6.10
C VAL A 72 -9.45 2.27 7.11
N GLN A 73 -10.15 1.46 7.91
CA GLN A 73 -11.04 1.94 8.96
C GLN A 73 -10.27 2.67 10.06
N TRP A 74 -9.07 2.24 10.41
CA TRP A 74 -8.26 2.92 11.42
C TRP A 74 -7.88 4.34 10.99
N THR A 75 -7.55 4.53 9.72
CA THR A 75 -7.16 5.84 9.16
C THR A 75 -8.38 6.74 8.89
N ASN A 76 -9.49 6.16 8.40
CA ASN A 76 -10.67 6.90 7.96
C ASN A 76 -11.95 6.32 8.58
N ASN A 77 -12.00 6.26 9.91
CA ASN A 77 -13.17 5.72 10.61
C ASN A 77 -14.41 6.63 10.49
N THR A 78 -14.20 7.90 10.12
CA THR A 78 -15.23 8.93 10.05
C THR A 78 -15.88 9.05 8.67
N GLY A 79 -15.36 8.36 7.65
CA GLY A 79 -15.85 8.44 6.27
C GLY A 79 -15.66 9.80 5.61
N ILE A 80 -14.84 10.68 6.20
CA ILE A 80 -14.61 12.05 5.72
C ILE A 80 -13.72 12.04 4.48
N PHE A 81 -12.78 11.09 4.41
CA PHE A 81 -11.96 10.92 3.20
C PHE A 81 -12.71 10.07 2.17
N PRO A 82 -12.66 10.44 0.88
CA PRO A 82 -13.27 9.61 -0.16
C PRO A 82 -12.68 8.20 -0.10
N PRO A 83 -13.52 7.15 -0.31
CA PRO A 83 -13.03 5.78 -0.31
C PRO A 83 -11.93 5.65 -1.34
N ILE A 84 -10.93 4.80 -1.05
CA ILE A 84 -9.85 4.50 -1.98
C ILE A 84 -10.50 3.80 -3.19
N VAL A 85 -10.81 4.58 -4.22
CA VAL A 85 -11.50 4.08 -5.41
C VAL A 85 -10.56 3.11 -6.10
N ARG A 86 -10.94 1.82 -6.11
CA ARG A 86 -10.40 0.88 -7.08
C ARG A 86 -10.92 1.31 -8.44
N ASP A 87 -10.14 2.07 -9.20
CA ASP A 87 -10.41 2.28 -10.62
C ASP A 87 -10.47 0.89 -11.28
N ARG A 88 -11.70 0.42 -11.55
CA ARG A 88 -11.95 -0.81 -12.32
C ARG A 88 -11.77 -0.59 -13.83
N ASN A 89 -11.39 0.61 -14.25
CA ASN A 89 -11.23 0.99 -15.65
C ASN A 89 -9.81 1.49 -15.89
N SER A 90 -8.92 0.58 -16.23
CA SER A 90 -7.76 0.87 -17.07
C SER A 90 -7.35 -0.47 -17.65
N ASP A 91 -7.92 -0.76 -18.83
CA ASP A 91 -7.44 -1.77 -19.77
C ASP A 91 -5.93 -1.65 -20.02
#